data_AF-A0A4R8IKU9-F1
#
_entry.id   AF-A0A4R8IKU9-F1
#
_cell.length_a   1.000
_cell.length_b   1.000
_cell.length_c   1.000
_cell.angle_alpha   90.00
_cell.angle_beta   90.00
_cell.angle_gamma   90.00
#
_symmetry.space_group_name_H-M   'P 1'
#
loop_
_entity.id
_entity.type
_entity.pdbx_description
1 polymer ?
#
loop_
_entity_poly.entity_id
_entity_poly.type
_entity_poly.pdbx_seq_one_letter_code
_entity_poly.pdbx_strand_id
1 'polypeptide(L)'
;MRNSAFFRNLYTKCKMHGAGDAQVVISDGELYSLISIAIDNLDWSHTEIGVDRVVAPNNDYYKIPLSWFDQQAHINIESNQIEKTLRSAFEKDNDFGLFIENLSALHRRRVKYRRILAEQPMPTMDQIGPRSLLEYGCCESALLANWMVWRKWIYDVDNRSAQETGYLFEPLLASCLGGEPVGAKNSPVKRLDSNGTPTKKGRQIDCLVPSNNRTYELKLRVTIAASGQGRFGEELSFAEESQAAGFIPVLLVLDPTPSSRLTELSEKYISCGGEFYHGEAAWQHMEEEAGDVISVFIEKYIRPAIQGIEEVEISLPKSINLSWSDDEIKVSDNSASYVVKRG
;
A
#
# COMPACT_ATOMS: atom_id res chain seq x y z
N MET A 1 -1.44 2.40 33.16
CA MET A 1 -2.71 2.17 32.43
C MET A 1 -2.89 3.25 31.38
N ARG A 2 -2.93 2.92 30.08
CA ARG A 2 -3.27 3.91 29.05
C ARG A 2 -4.76 4.29 29.17
N ASN A 3 -5.05 5.59 29.07
CA ASN A 3 -6.39 6.16 29.25
C ASN A 3 -7.38 5.63 28.18
N SER A 4 -8.67 5.54 28.49
CA SER A 4 -9.76 5.19 27.56
C SER A 4 -9.72 6.00 26.25
N ALA A 5 -9.21 7.24 26.29
CA ALA A 5 -9.00 8.07 25.10
C ALA A 5 -8.09 7.43 24.04
N PHE A 6 -7.07 6.65 24.44
CA PHE A 6 -6.15 5.99 23.50
C PHE A 6 -6.89 4.95 22.63
N PHE A 7 -7.68 4.08 23.27
CA PHE A 7 -8.39 3.00 22.55
C PHE A 7 -9.54 3.53 21.70
N ARG A 8 -10.20 4.61 22.13
CA ARG A 8 -11.16 5.35 21.28
C ARG A 8 -10.49 5.90 20.01
N ASN A 9 -9.29 6.45 20.16
CA ASN A 9 -8.52 6.95 19.02
C ASN A 9 -8.09 5.81 18.08
N LEU A 10 -7.56 4.71 18.63
CA LEU A 10 -7.20 3.52 17.84
C LEU A 10 -8.40 2.96 17.08
N TYR A 11 -9.55 2.79 17.76
CA TYR A 11 -10.81 2.39 17.13
C TYR A 11 -11.19 3.33 15.97
N THR A 12 -11.12 4.65 16.19
CA THR A 12 -11.45 5.66 15.17
C THR A 12 -10.51 5.56 13.96
N LYS A 13 -9.20 5.41 14.18
CA LYS A 13 -8.18 5.22 13.15
C LYS A 13 -8.39 3.92 12.35
N CYS A 14 -8.79 2.85 13.02
CA CYS A 14 -9.09 1.58 12.36
C CYS A 14 -10.38 1.67 11.52
N LYS A 15 -11.37 2.44 11.97
CA LYS A 15 -12.65 2.51 11.29
C LYS A 15 -12.66 3.46 10.09
N MET A 16 -11.90 4.55 10.14
CA MET A 16 -12.06 5.66 9.21
C MET A 16 -10.74 6.18 8.63
N HIS A 17 -10.77 6.57 7.36
CA HIS A 17 -9.75 7.43 6.77
C HIS A 17 -10.33 8.38 5.73
N GLY A 18 -9.64 9.49 5.46
CA GLY A 18 -10.11 10.53 4.54
C GLY A 18 -11.14 11.47 5.17
N ALA A 19 -11.61 12.42 4.37
CA ALA A 19 -12.61 13.43 4.75
C ALA A 19 -13.50 13.75 3.55
N GLY A 20 -14.72 14.26 3.82
CA GLY A 20 -15.70 14.60 2.78
C GLY A 20 -16.06 13.39 1.91
N ASP A 21 -16.25 13.63 0.61
CA ASP A 21 -16.65 12.60 -0.36
C ASP A 21 -15.61 11.48 -0.55
N ALA A 22 -14.37 11.71 -0.13
CA ALA A 22 -13.29 10.71 -0.19
C ALA A 22 -13.18 9.86 1.08
N GLN A 23 -14.04 10.08 2.08
CA GLN A 23 -14.02 9.35 3.33
C GLN A 23 -14.44 7.88 3.12
N VAL A 24 -13.68 6.97 3.72
CA VAL A 24 -14.05 5.57 3.81
C VAL A 24 -14.21 5.20 5.28
N VAL A 25 -15.40 4.68 5.58
CA VAL A 25 -15.79 4.16 6.88
C VAL A 25 -16.15 2.70 6.68
N ILE A 26 -15.54 1.83 7.48
CA ILE A 26 -15.96 0.42 7.59
C ILE A 26 -16.88 0.28 8.81
N SER A 27 -17.75 -0.72 8.79
CA SER A 27 -18.68 -1.02 9.87
C SER A 27 -17.98 -1.59 11.10
N ASP A 28 -18.69 -1.63 12.23
CA ASP A 28 -18.21 -2.24 13.46
C ASP A 28 -18.05 -3.76 13.32
N GLY A 29 -18.96 -4.43 12.60
CA GLY A 29 -18.83 -5.85 12.30
C GLY A 29 -17.64 -6.17 11.37
N GLU A 30 -17.34 -5.31 10.39
CA GLU A 30 -16.13 -5.46 9.57
C GLU A 30 -14.86 -5.34 10.42
N LEU A 31 -14.75 -4.30 11.26
CA LEU A 31 -13.59 -4.12 12.13
C LEU A 31 -13.44 -5.27 13.13
N TYR A 32 -14.54 -5.73 13.73
CA TYR A 32 -14.55 -6.89 14.63
C TYR A 32 -14.06 -8.16 13.92
N SER A 33 -14.45 -8.36 12.66
CA SER A 33 -13.99 -9.48 11.84
C SER A 33 -12.48 -9.40 11.54
N LEU A 34 -11.96 -8.20 11.24
CA LEU A 34 -10.52 -8.00 11.06
C LEU A 34 -9.74 -8.31 12.34
N ILE A 35 -10.26 -7.93 13.51
CA ILE A 35 -9.66 -8.26 14.81
C ILE A 35 -9.65 -9.77 15.03
N SER A 36 -10.75 -10.47 14.75
CA SER A 36 -10.80 -11.93 14.87
C SER A 36 -9.78 -12.62 13.95
N ILE A 37 -9.68 -12.17 12.68
CA ILE A 37 -8.72 -12.69 11.71
C ILE A 37 -7.27 -12.42 12.16
N ALA A 38 -7.00 -11.23 12.71
CA ALA A 38 -5.70 -10.91 13.27
C ALA A 38 -5.31 -11.85 14.42
N ILE A 39 -6.25 -12.16 15.31
CA ILE A 39 -6.05 -13.07 16.44
C ILE A 39 -5.80 -14.51 15.95
N ASP A 40 -6.56 -14.98 14.95
CA ASP A 40 -6.29 -16.25 14.28
C ASP A 40 -4.88 -16.28 13.67
N ASN A 41 -4.46 -15.21 12.98
CA ASN A 41 -3.15 -15.16 12.31
C ASN A 41 -1.96 -15.06 13.28
N LEU A 42 -2.17 -14.52 14.47
CA LEU A 42 -1.18 -14.46 15.55
C LEU A 42 -1.18 -15.73 16.42
N ASP A 43 -2.00 -16.74 16.09
CA ASP A 43 -2.20 -17.96 16.89
C ASP A 43 -2.57 -17.65 18.36
N TRP A 44 -3.33 -16.57 18.57
CA TRP A 44 -3.79 -16.15 19.89
C TRP A 44 -5.16 -16.75 20.23
N SER A 45 -5.43 -16.93 21.52
CA SER A 45 -6.72 -17.42 22.00
C SER A 45 -7.80 -16.35 21.98
N HIS A 46 -8.85 -16.54 21.17
CA HIS A 46 -10.03 -15.65 21.15
C HIS A 46 -10.67 -15.48 22.53
N THR A 47 -10.72 -16.57 23.32
CA THR A 47 -11.28 -16.55 24.68
C THR A 47 -10.45 -15.69 25.64
N GLU A 48 -9.12 -15.74 25.54
CA GLU A 48 -8.23 -14.89 26.37
C GLU A 48 -8.38 -13.41 26.03
N ILE A 49 -8.56 -13.10 24.74
CA ILE A 49 -8.72 -11.72 24.26
C ILE A 49 -10.15 -11.18 24.47
N GLY A 50 -11.11 -12.04 24.79
CA GLY A 50 -12.52 -11.66 24.93
C GLY A 50 -13.14 -11.24 23.60
N VAL A 51 -12.81 -11.97 22.52
CA VAL A 51 -13.44 -11.83 21.20
C VAL A 51 -14.16 -13.13 20.85
N ASP A 52 -15.31 -13.03 20.21
CA ASP A 52 -15.97 -14.16 19.58
C ASP A 52 -15.30 -14.43 18.24
N ARG A 53 -14.90 -15.68 18.01
CA ARG A 53 -14.27 -16.08 16.75
C ARG A 53 -15.26 -15.93 15.59
N VAL A 54 -14.89 -15.09 14.62
CA VAL A 54 -15.60 -14.94 13.35
C VAL A 54 -15.06 -15.96 12.36
N VAL A 55 -15.93 -16.86 11.87
CA VAL A 55 -15.54 -17.89 10.89
C VAL A 55 -15.51 -17.28 9.49
N ALA A 56 -14.31 -16.91 9.04
CA ALA A 56 -14.08 -16.46 7.68
C ALA A 56 -14.12 -17.64 6.68
N PRO A 57 -14.48 -17.40 5.40
CA PRO A 57 -14.50 -18.45 4.37
C PRO A 57 -13.11 -18.96 3.99
N ASN A 58 -12.05 -18.24 4.38
CA ASN A 58 -10.67 -18.62 4.16
C ASN A 58 -9.79 -18.01 5.26
N ASN A 59 -8.64 -18.64 5.54
CA ASN A 59 -7.64 -18.10 6.47
C ASN A 59 -6.70 -17.09 5.79
N ASP A 60 -6.61 -17.13 4.45
CA ASP A 60 -5.87 -16.16 3.65
C ASP A 60 -6.76 -14.95 3.34
N TYR A 61 -6.37 -13.79 3.86
CA TYR A 61 -7.10 -12.54 3.74
C TYR A 61 -7.41 -12.12 2.29
N TYR A 62 -6.53 -12.42 1.34
CA TYR A 62 -6.78 -12.07 -0.06
C TYR A 62 -7.76 -13.03 -0.74
N LYS A 63 -7.97 -14.22 -0.18
CA LYS A 63 -8.98 -15.19 -0.62
C LYS A 63 -10.35 -14.99 0.02
N ILE A 64 -10.47 -14.12 1.03
CA ILE A 64 -11.77 -13.71 1.57
C ILE A 64 -12.40 -12.66 0.63
N PRO A 65 -13.59 -12.92 0.05
CA PRO A 65 -14.26 -11.95 -0.80
C PRO A 65 -14.63 -10.68 -0.05
N LEU A 66 -14.46 -9.49 -0.66
CA LEU A 66 -14.91 -8.23 -0.06
C LEU A 66 -16.42 -8.21 0.21
N SER A 67 -17.22 -8.95 -0.56
CA SER A 67 -18.65 -9.12 -0.31
C SER A 67 -18.97 -9.87 0.99
N TRP A 68 -18.06 -10.71 1.49
CA TRP A 68 -18.23 -11.34 2.80
C TRP A 68 -18.08 -10.30 3.91
N PHE A 69 -17.14 -9.37 3.78
CA PHE A 69 -16.98 -8.25 4.72
C PHE A 69 -18.23 -7.35 4.74
N ASP A 70 -18.82 -7.06 3.56
CA ASP A 70 -20.07 -6.30 3.49
C ASP A 70 -21.21 -6.96 4.30
N GLN A 71 -21.29 -8.30 4.30
CA GLN A 71 -22.27 -9.04 5.08
C GLN A 71 -22.05 -8.88 6.59
N GLN A 72 -20.82 -8.63 7.03
CA GLN A 72 -20.51 -8.42 8.45
C GLN A 72 -21.04 -7.08 8.94
N ALA A 73 -21.33 -6.12 8.05
CA ALA A 73 -21.92 -4.83 8.43
C ALA A 73 -23.30 -4.96 9.10
N HIS A 74 -23.96 -6.12 8.95
CA HIS A 74 -25.24 -6.41 9.59
C HIS A 74 -25.10 -7.04 10.99
N ILE A 75 -23.89 -7.38 11.42
CA ILE A 75 -23.65 -7.91 12.77
C ILE A 75 -23.72 -6.77 13.77
N ASN A 76 -24.59 -6.91 14.76
CA ASN A 76 -24.76 -5.93 15.82
C ASN A 76 -23.63 -6.04 16.86
N ILE A 77 -22.51 -5.35 16.61
CA ILE A 77 -21.39 -5.21 17.55
C ILE A 77 -21.38 -3.79 18.11
N GLU A 78 -21.38 -3.65 19.43
CA GLU A 78 -21.24 -2.34 20.06
C GLU A 78 -19.78 -1.84 20.01
N SER A 79 -19.58 -0.54 19.79
CA SER A 79 -18.24 0.06 19.80
C SER A 79 -17.47 -0.17 21.10
N ASN A 80 -18.18 -0.20 22.24
CA ASN A 80 -17.67 -0.59 23.57
C ASN A 80 -17.01 -1.97 23.56
N GLN A 81 -17.62 -2.94 22.89
CA GLN A 81 -17.07 -4.29 22.78
C GLN A 81 -15.77 -4.27 22.00
N ILE A 82 -15.71 -3.56 20.87
CA ILE A 82 -14.49 -3.41 20.06
C ILE A 82 -13.38 -2.73 20.87
N GLU A 83 -13.68 -1.63 21.57
CA GLU A 83 -12.69 -0.93 22.40
C GLU A 83 -12.11 -1.84 23.50
N LYS A 84 -12.94 -2.72 24.10
CA LYS A 84 -12.48 -3.71 25.08
C LYS A 84 -11.60 -4.77 24.46
N THR A 85 -11.97 -5.30 23.30
CA THR A 85 -11.17 -6.29 22.59
C THR A 85 -9.82 -5.70 22.16
N LEU A 86 -9.80 -4.49 21.60
CA LEU A 86 -8.58 -3.77 21.25
C LEU A 86 -7.68 -3.57 22.48
N ARG A 87 -8.25 -3.25 23.63
CA ARG A 87 -7.51 -3.15 24.88
C ARG A 87 -6.91 -4.48 25.30
N SER A 88 -7.69 -5.55 25.32
CA SER A 88 -7.22 -6.87 25.75
C SER A 88 -6.10 -7.39 24.86
N ALA A 89 -6.23 -7.24 23.54
CA ALA A 89 -5.21 -7.61 22.58
C ALA A 89 -3.92 -6.77 22.74
N PHE A 90 -4.08 -5.46 22.93
CA PHE A 90 -2.96 -4.56 23.20
C PHE A 90 -2.25 -4.85 24.55
N GLU A 91 -2.98 -5.29 25.57
CA GLU A 91 -2.42 -5.65 26.87
C GLU A 91 -1.67 -6.99 26.82
N LYS A 92 -2.03 -7.90 25.89
CA LYS A 92 -1.26 -9.10 25.59
C LYS A 92 0.05 -8.74 24.88
N ASP A 93 -0.01 -7.89 23.86
CA ASP A 93 1.16 -7.32 23.19
C ASP A 93 0.83 -5.95 22.59
N ASN A 94 1.62 -4.93 22.90
CA ASN A 94 1.34 -3.55 22.47
C ASN A 94 1.45 -3.35 20.96
N ASP A 95 2.19 -4.20 20.26
CA ASP A 95 2.35 -4.10 18.81
C ASP A 95 1.08 -4.51 18.07
N PHE A 96 0.14 -5.19 18.74
CA PHE A 96 -1.19 -5.44 18.19
C PHE A 96 -1.89 -4.15 17.73
N GLY A 97 -1.69 -3.04 18.45
CA GLY A 97 -2.26 -1.75 18.06
C GLY A 97 -1.80 -1.29 16.67
N LEU A 98 -0.52 -1.51 16.36
CA LEU A 98 0.07 -1.19 15.07
C LEU A 98 -0.38 -2.19 13.99
N PHE A 99 -0.41 -3.48 14.34
CA PHE A 99 -0.91 -4.54 13.47
C PHE A 99 -2.32 -4.24 12.95
N ILE A 100 -3.26 -3.96 13.87
CA ILE A 100 -4.66 -3.75 13.50
C ILE A 100 -4.88 -2.42 12.79
N GLU A 101 -4.09 -1.39 13.12
CA GLU A 101 -4.11 -0.11 12.38
C GLU A 101 -3.71 -0.33 10.92
N ASN A 102 -2.63 -1.09 10.67
CA ASN A 102 -2.14 -1.41 9.33
C ASN A 102 -3.08 -2.33 8.55
N LEU A 103 -3.59 -3.40 9.18
CA LEU A 103 -4.58 -4.29 8.55
C LEU A 103 -5.85 -3.52 8.16
N SER A 104 -6.34 -2.68 9.07
CA SER A 104 -7.51 -1.85 8.79
C SER A 104 -7.22 -0.84 7.69
N ALA A 105 -6.03 -0.22 7.65
CA ALA A 105 -5.64 0.71 6.59
C ALA A 105 -5.63 0.03 5.21
N LEU A 106 -5.01 -1.15 5.12
CA LEU A 106 -5.04 -1.99 3.91
C LEU A 106 -6.48 -2.33 3.50
N HIS A 107 -7.31 -2.77 4.44
CA HIS A 107 -8.69 -3.13 4.16
C HIS A 107 -9.51 -1.93 3.66
N ARG A 108 -9.44 -0.79 4.34
CA ARG A 108 -10.17 0.42 3.91
C ARG A 108 -9.72 0.88 2.51
N ARG A 109 -8.45 0.73 2.15
CA ARG A 109 -7.95 1.05 0.80
C ARG A 109 -8.48 0.08 -0.26
N ARG A 110 -8.56 -1.22 0.04
CA ARG A 110 -9.21 -2.21 -0.84
C ARG A 110 -10.69 -1.88 -1.05
N VAL A 111 -11.42 -1.53 0.02
CA VAL A 111 -12.82 -1.09 -0.06
C VAL A 111 -12.95 0.19 -0.91
N LYS A 112 -12.06 1.17 -0.70
CA LYS A 112 -12.03 2.40 -1.51
C LYS A 112 -11.82 2.11 -2.99
N TYR A 113 -10.83 1.28 -3.31
CA TYR A 113 -10.51 0.97 -4.70
C TYR A 113 -11.64 0.21 -5.39
N ARG A 114 -12.34 -0.68 -4.68
CA ARG A 114 -13.57 -1.30 -5.19
C ARG A 114 -14.65 -0.28 -5.54
N ARG A 115 -14.85 0.77 -4.72
CA ARG A 115 -15.79 1.87 -5.04
C ARG A 115 -15.35 2.66 -6.26
N ILE A 116 -14.05 2.98 -6.36
CA ILE A 116 -13.48 3.65 -7.55
C ILE A 116 -13.79 2.85 -8.82
N LEU A 117 -13.58 1.53 -8.81
CA LEU A 117 -13.89 0.68 -9.95
C LEU A 117 -15.37 0.69 -10.32
N ALA A 118 -16.26 0.63 -9.32
CA ALA A 118 -17.71 0.62 -9.51
C ALA A 118 -18.24 1.96 -10.07
N GLU A 119 -17.68 3.08 -9.61
CA GLU A 119 -18.17 4.43 -9.90
C GLU A 119 -17.47 5.08 -11.09
N GLN A 120 -16.35 4.53 -11.58
CA GLN A 120 -15.59 5.13 -12.68
C GLN A 120 -16.48 5.27 -13.94
N PRO A 121 -16.71 6.50 -14.43
CA PRO A 121 -17.60 6.74 -15.56
C PRO A 121 -16.98 6.28 -16.88
N MET A 122 -17.85 6.00 -17.85
CA MET A 122 -17.43 5.81 -19.24
C MET A 122 -16.88 7.14 -19.79
N PRO A 123 -15.68 7.15 -20.40
CA PRO A 123 -15.14 8.34 -21.04
C PRO A 123 -16.04 8.88 -22.16
N THR A 124 -16.13 10.19 -22.29
CA THR A 124 -16.85 10.84 -23.39
C THR A 124 -15.99 10.96 -24.65
N MET A 125 -16.63 11.15 -25.81
CA MET A 125 -15.91 11.36 -27.08
C MET A 125 -14.98 12.58 -27.03
N ASP A 126 -15.38 13.66 -26.36
CA ASP A 126 -14.53 14.86 -26.21
C ASP A 126 -13.25 14.58 -25.42
N GLN A 127 -13.32 13.66 -24.43
CA GLN A 127 -12.15 13.25 -23.63
C GLN A 127 -11.15 12.40 -24.43
N ILE A 128 -11.59 11.74 -25.50
CA ILE A 128 -10.74 10.85 -26.31
C ILE A 128 -10.39 11.43 -27.69
N GLY A 129 -11.16 12.38 -28.20
CA GLY A 129 -11.04 12.95 -29.54
C GLY A 129 -9.61 13.39 -29.90
N PRO A 130 -8.93 14.20 -29.08
CA PRO A 130 -7.55 14.63 -29.37
C PRO A 130 -6.55 13.48 -29.51
N ARG A 131 -6.73 12.36 -28.79
CA ARG A 131 -5.83 11.20 -28.84
C ARG A 131 -5.97 10.40 -30.13
N SER A 132 -7.12 10.54 -30.82
CA SER A 132 -7.37 9.84 -32.09
C SER A 132 -6.44 10.32 -33.21
N LEU A 133 -5.91 11.55 -33.14
CA LEU A 133 -5.01 12.12 -34.15
C LEU A 133 -3.79 11.24 -34.47
N LEU A 134 -3.34 10.43 -33.51
CA LEU A 134 -2.16 9.58 -33.65
C LEU A 134 -2.44 8.26 -34.39
N GLU A 135 -3.69 7.83 -34.45
CA GLU A 135 -4.10 6.50 -34.94
C GLU A 135 -5.25 6.59 -35.97
N TYR A 136 -5.73 7.79 -36.28
CA TYR A 136 -6.82 8.00 -37.21
C TYR A 136 -6.43 7.52 -38.62
N GLY A 137 -7.27 6.67 -39.21
CA GLY A 137 -7.00 6.03 -40.51
C GLY A 137 -6.19 4.73 -40.43
N CYS A 138 -5.67 4.35 -39.26
CA CYS A 138 -5.00 3.05 -39.09
C CYS A 138 -5.99 1.88 -38.95
N CYS A 139 -7.25 2.16 -38.60
CA CYS A 139 -8.34 1.19 -38.57
C CYS A 139 -9.69 1.89 -38.80
N GLU A 140 -10.78 1.12 -38.79
CA GLU A 140 -12.13 1.65 -38.89
C GLU A 140 -12.44 2.58 -37.71
N SER A 141 -13.11 3.71 -37.97
CA SER A 141 -13.30 4.79 -37.00
C SER A 141 -14.10 4.39 -35.76
N ALA A 142 -15.14 3.57 -35.89
CA ALA A 142 -15.90 3.07 -34.75
C ALA A 142 -15.07 2.09 -33.90
N LEU A 143 -14.26 1.23 -34.52
CA LEU A 143 -13.30 0.40 -33.79
C LEU A 143 -12.29 1.25 -33.03
N LEU A 144 -11.72 2.28 -33.66
CA LEU A 144 -10.81 3.21 -33.01
C LEU A 144 -11.47 3.91 -31.83
N ALA A 145 -12.70 4.41 -31.98
CA ALA A 145 -13.43 5.07 -30.90
C ALA A 145 -13.66 4.13 -29.70
N ASN A 146 -14.11 2.89 -29.94
CA ASN A 146 -14.28 1.88 -28.88
C ASN A 146 -12.96 1.56 -28.17
N TRP A 147 -11.88 1.39 -28.94
CA TRP A 147 -10.55 1.17 -28.38
C TRP A 147 -10.09 2.35 -27.51
N MET A 148 -10.32 3.59 -27.96
CA MET A 148 -9.97 4.79 -27.20
C MET A 148 -10.74 4.92 -25.89
N VAL A 149 -12.03 4.55 -25.87
CA VAL A 149 -12.85 4.52 -24.64
C VAL A 149 -12.23 3.56 -23.63
N TRP A 150 -11.94 2.32 -24.03
CA TRP A 150 -11.29 1.35 -23.14
C TRP A 150 -9.92 1.83 -22.66
N ARG A 151 -9.08 2.33 -23.56
CA ARG A 151 -7.74 2.83 -23.20
C ARG A 151 -7.81 3.98 -22.19
N LYS A 152 -8.74 4.91 -22.36
CA LYS A 152 -8.92 6.03 -21.44
C LYS A 152 -9.45 5.57 -20.09
N TRP A 153 -10.42 4.66 -20.07
CA TRP A 153 -10.95 4.10 -18.82
C TRP A 153 -9.87 3.34 -18.04
N ILE A 154 -9.12 2.45 -18.72
CA ILE A 154 -8.01 1.70 -18.11
C ILE A 154 -6.98 2.66 -17.54
N TYR A 155 -6.61 3.70 -18.29
CA TYR A 155 -5.66 4.72 -17.82
C TYR A 155 -6.16 5.43 -16.55
N ASP A 156 -7.44 5.78 -16.48
CA ASP A 156 -8.00 6.47 -15.31
C ASP A 156 -8.04 5.55 -14.08
N VAL A 157 -8.42 4.28 -14.26
CA VAL A 157 -8.40 3.25 -13.21
C VAL A 157 -6.99 2.98 -12.72
N ASP A 158 -6.02 2.84 -13.62
CA ASP A 158 -4.61 2.60 -13.29
C ASP A 158 -4.02 3.80 -12.54
N ASN A 159 -4.26 5.02 -13.01
CA ASN A 159 -3.79 6.23 -12.34
C ASN A 159 -4.37 6.36 -10.91
N ARG A 160 -5.63 6.00 -10.70
CA ARG A 160 -6.24 5.94 -9.36
C ARG A 160 -5.64 4.82 -8.51
N SER A 161 -5.38 3.65 -9.09
CA SER A 161 -4.71 2.52 -8.42
C SER A 161 -3.32 2.92 -7.92
N ALA A 162 -2.52 3.54 -8.79
CA ALA A 162 -1.19 4.02 -8.45
C ALA A 162 -1.23 5.04 -7.30
N GLN A 163 -2.21 5.96 -7.34
CA GLN A 163 -2.41 6.93 -6.25
C GLN A 163 -2.77 6.25 -4.92
N GLU A 164 -3.73 5.33 -4.89
CA GLU A 164 -4.11 4.64 -3.66
C GLU A 164 -2.99 3.73 -3.14
N THR A 165 -2.21 3.13 -4.04
CA THR A 165 -1.02 2.35 -3.69
C THR A 165 0.03 3.24 -3.04
N GLY A 166 0.34 4.42 -3.60
CA GLY A 166 1.28 5.36 -2.97
C GLY A 166 0.85 5.80 -1.57
N TYR A 167 -0.46 6.00 -1.34
CA TYR A 167 -0.98 6.34 -0.01
C TYR A 167 -1.09 5.18 0.98
N LEU A 168 -0.80 3.96 0.53
CA LEU A 168 -0.89 2.74 1.34
C LEU A 168 0.50 2.18 1.59
N PHE A 169 1.27 1.98 0.53
CA PHE A 169 2.46 1.15 0.52
C PHE A 169 3.59 1.74 1.37
N GLU A 170 4.04 2.96 1.06
CA GLU A 170 5.14 3.60 1.80
C GLU A 170 4.81 3.79 3.28
N PRO A 171 3.64 4.35 3.68
CA PRO A 171 3.33 4.51 5.10
C PRO A 171 3.24 3.17 5.85
N LEU A 172 2.79 2.11 5.19
CA LEU A 172 2.63 0.80 5.79
C LEU A 172 4.01 0.12 6.00
N LEU A 173 4.92 0.21 5.02
CA LEU A 173 6.30 -0.26 5.22
C LEU A 173 7.03 0.55 6.29
N ALA A 174 6.88 1.87 6.28
CA ALA A 174 7.47 2.75 7.28
C ALA A 174 6.99 2.38 8.69
N SER A 175 5.69 2.10 8.82
CA SER A 175 5.09 1.62 10.06
C SER A 175 5.67 0.28 10.50
N CYS A 176 5.86 -0.68 9.58
CA CYS A 176 6.48 -1.98 9.90
C CYS A 176 7.91 -1.84 10.42
N LEU A 177 8.66 -0.84 9.98
CA LEU A 177 10.01 -0.54 10.48
C LEU A 177 10.01 0.24 11.81
N GLY A 178 8.84 0.48 12.42
CA GLY A 178 8.72 1.29 13.63
C GLY A 178 8.94 2.80 13.42
N GLY A 179 8.90 3.26 12.17
CA GLY A 179 9.11 4.66 11.79
C GLY A 179 7.89 5.32 11.17
N GLU A 180 8.11 6.51 10.62
CA GLU A 180 7.07 7.30 9.96
C GLU A 180 7.58 8.02 8.70
N PRO A 181 6.73 8.19 7.67
CA PRO A 181 7.08 9.01 6.52
C PRO A 181 7.15 10.49 6.91
N VAL A 182 8.16 11.21 6.42
CA VAL A 182 8.37 12.62 6.75
C VAL A 182 8.36 13.48 5.49
N GLY A 183 7.39 14.40 5.42
CA GLY A 183 7.31 15.37 4.34
C GLY A 183 8.42 16.42 4.39
N ALA A 184 8.83 16.91 3.22
CA ALA A 184 9.93 17.87 3.04
C ALA A 184 9.82 19.15 3.92
N LYS A 185 8.61 19.60 4.27
CA LYS A 185 8.43 20.81 5.09
C LYS A 185 8.95 20.64 6.52
N ASN A 186 8.73 19.47 7.13
CA ASN A 186 9.05 19.21 8.53
C ASN A 186 10.28 18.32 8.70
N SER A 187 10.94 17.99 7.59
CA SER A 187 12.04 17.04 7.59
C SER A 187 13.25 17.52 8.41
N PRO A 188 13.82 16.66 9.27
CA PRO A 188 15.08 16.94 9.94
C PRO A 188 16.26 16.90 8.96
N VAL A 189 16.11 16.18 7.83
CA VAL A 189 17.09 16.13 6.76
C VAL A 189 16.88 17.31 5.81
N LYS A 190 17.94 18.07 5.55
CA LYS A 190 17.92 19.22 4.65
C LYS A 190 18.64 18.89 3.35
N ARG A 191 18.11 19.42 2.24
CA ARG A 191 18.80 19.34 0.95
C ARG A 191 20.12 20.10 1.03
N LEU A 192 21.15 19.58 0.39
CA LEU A 192 22.46 20.23 0.31
C LEU A 192 22.54 21.16 -0.91
N ASP A 193 23.30 22.24 -0.80
CA ASP A 193 23.69 23.05 -1.96
C ASP A 193 24.93 22.47 -2.66
N SER A 194 25.41 23.15 -3.71
CA SER A 194 26.58 22.71 -4.48
C SER A 194 27.88 22.67 -3.68
N ASN A 195 27.91 23.27 -2.49
CA ASN A 195 29.07 23.27 -1.59
C ASN A 195 28.90 22.24 -0.45
N GLY A 196 27.86 21.41 -0.49
CA GLY A 196 27.57 20.44 0.57
C GLY A 196 26.99 21.07 1.84
N THR A 197 26.50 22.32 1.78
CA THR A 197 25.95 23.01 2.95
C THR A 197 24.44 22.78 3.05
N PRO A 198 23.89 22.43 4.24
CA PRO A 198 22.45 22.29 4.44
C PRO A 198 21.66 23.56 4.10
N THR A 199 20.65 23.40 3.24
CA THR A 199 19.74 24.49 2.86
C THR A 199 18.53 24.59 3.80
N LYS A 200 17.66 25.57 3.56
CA LYS A 200 16.36 25.67 4.26
C LYS A 200 15.30 24.68 3.76
N LYS A 201 15.53 24.04 2.61
CA LYS A 201 14.58 23.11 2.01
C LYS A 201 14.80 21.72 2.61
N GLY A 202 13.77 21.14 3.21
CA GLY A 202 13.86 19.77 3.71
C GLY A 202 13.76 18.73 2.60
N ARG A 203 14.21 17.53 2.93
CA ARG A 203 14.14 16.33 2.08
C ARG A 203 12.93 15.49 2.48
N GLN A 204 12.16 14.98 1.52
CA GLN A 204 11.17 13.95 1.83
C GLN A 204 11.89 12.66 2.20
N ILE A 205 11.43 11.98 3.25
CA ILE A 205 11.97 10.74 3.78
C ILE A 205 10.85 9.71 3.78
N ASP A 206 11.08 8.54 3.18
CA ASP A 206 10.06 7.49 3.10
C ASP A 206 9.78 6.88 4.47
N CYS A 207 10.82 6.67 5.27
CA CYS A 207 10.69 6.28 6.67
C CYS A 207 11.83 6.86 7.52
N LEU A 208 11.47 7.57 8.59
CA LEU A 208 12.38 8.00 9.65
C LEU A 208 12.14 7.11 10.88
N VAL A 209 13.20 6.51 11.41
CA VAL A 209 13.18 5.75 12.67
C VAL A 209 14.08 6.46 13.68
N PRO A 210 13.54 7.38 14.52
CA PRO A 210 14.36 8.19 15.42
C PRO A 210 15.07 7.36 16.50
N SER A 211 14.50 6.23 16.92
CA SER A 211 15.02 5.38 17.99
C SER A 211 16.38 4.76 17.68
N ASN A 212 16.66 4.48 16.40
CA ASN A 212 17.94 3.92 15.93
C ASN A 212 18.67 4.87 14.97
N ASN A 213 18.20 6.11 14.84
CA ASN A 213 18.83 7.16 14.02
C ASN A 213 18.98 6.80 12.53
N ARG A 214 18.00 6.07 11.97
CA ARG A 214 17.99 5.66 10.56
C ARG A 214 16.99 6.45 9.72
N THR A 215 17.37 6.70 8.47
CA THR A 215 16.48 7.20 7.42
C THR A 215 16.46 6.21 6.27
N TYR A 216 15.28 5.70 5.93
CA TYR A 216 15.11 4.74 4.86
C TYR A 216 14.59 5.43 3.59
N GLU A 217 15.17 5.02 2.47
CA GLU A 217 14.58 5.13 1.14
C GLU A 217 14.08 3.75 0.74
N LEU A 218 12.77 3.64 0.50
CA LEU A 218 12.09 2.37 0.27
C LEU A 218 11.77 2.23 -1.21
N LYS A 219 12.16 1.12 -1.83
CA LYS A 219 11.83 0.83 -3.23
C LYS A 219 11.27 -0.57 -3.41
N LEU A 220 10.18 -0.66 -4.17
CA LEU A 220 9.75 -1.95 -4.73
C LEU A 220 10.81 -2.43 -5.70
N ARG A 221 11.10 -1.65 -6.75
CA ARG A 221 12.12 -1.95 -7.76
C ARG A 221 12.85 -0.69 -8.19
N VAL A 222 14.15 -0.79 -8.46
CA VAL A 222 14.90 0.27 -9.15
C VAL A 222 14.67 0.15 -10.65
N THR A 223 13.86 1.04 -11.21
CA THR A 223 13.57 1.06 -12.65
C THR A 223 14.20 2.26 -13.35
N ILE A 224 14.48 2.10 -14.65
CA ILE A 224 14.88 3.20 -15.51
C ILE A 224 13.59 3.97 -15.88
N ALA A 225 13.39 5.15 -15.29
CA ALA A 225 12.34 6.05 -15.76
C ALA A 225 12.62 6.44 -17.23
N ALA A 226 11.58 6.41 -18.08
CA ALA A 226 11.70 6.74 -19.51
C ALA A 226 12.28 8.14 -19.81
N SER A 227 12.24 9.07 -18.84
CA SER A 227 12.78 10.43 -18.97
C SER A 227 14.21 10.63 -18.44
N GLY A 228 14.83 9.60 -17.87
CA GLY A 228 16.30 9.46 -17.72
C GLY A 228 17.09 10.41 -16.81
N GLN A 229 16.82 11.72 -16.76
CA GLN A 229 17.83 12.71 -16.35
C GLN A 229 17.59 13.47 -15.04
N GLY A 230 16.36 13.54 -14.49
CA GLY A 230 16.08 14.36 -13.31
C GLY A 230 16.06 13.62 -11.96
N ARG A 231 15.53 12.39 -11.94
CA ARG A 231 15.18 11.70 -10.69
C ARG A 231 16.35 10.98 -10.03
N PHE A 232 17.31 10.48 -10.80
CA PHE A 232 18.38 9.64 -10.27
C PHE A 232 19.39 10.44 -9.42
N GLY A 233 19.67 11.69 -9.81
CA GLY A 233 20.48 12.59 -8.99
C GLY A 233 19.83 12.89 -7.63
N GLU A 234 18.49 12.97 -7.57
CA GLU A 234 17.80 13.13 -6.29
C GLU A 234 17.90 11.88 -5.42
N GLU A 235 17.85 10.68 -6.00
CA GLU A 235 18.01 9.42 -5.27
C GLU A 235 19.42 9.30 -4.67
N LEU A 236 20.46 9.69 -5.43
CA LEU A 236 21.85 9.70 -4.96
C LEU A 236 22.08 10.73 -3.84
N SER A 237 21.47 11.92 -3.94
CA SER A 237 21.68 12.98 -2.95
C SER A 237 21.07 12.66 -1.59
N PHE A 238 20.08 11.76 -1.51
CA PHE A 238 19.43 11.39 -0.26
C PHE A 238 20.41 10.86 0.80
N ALA A 239 21.33 10.00 0.38
CA ALA A 239 22.31 9.40 1.28
C ALA A 239 23.24 10.47 1.88
N GLU A 240 23.70 11.41 1.06
CA GLU A 240 24.55 12.52 1.51
C GLU A 240 23.80 13.47 2.44
N GLU A 241 22.56 13.82 2.07
CA GLU A 241 21.68 14.68 2.85
C GLU A 241 21.40 14.08 4.24
N SER A 242 21.11 12.78 4.28
CA SER A 242 20.86 12.02 5.52
C SER A 242 22.10 11.96 6.41
N GLN A 243 23.26 11.62 5.83
CA GLN A 243 24.53 11.58 6.54
C GLN A 243 24.90 12.97 7.11
N ALA A 244 24.76 14.03 6.32
CA ALA A 244 25.04 15.40 6.75
C ALA A 244 24.11 15.87 7.88
N ALA A 245 22.88 15.33 7.94
CA ALA A 245 21.94 15.55 9.03
C ALA A 245 22.20 14.65 10.26
N GLY A 246 23.20 13.76 10.19
CA GLY A 246 23.62 12.89 11.27
C GLY A 246 22.87 11.56 11.35
N PHE A 247 22.10 11.18 10.34
CA PHE A 247 21.38 9.90 10.27
C PHE A 247 22.18 8.84 9.51
N ILE A 248 21.87 7.56 9.76
CA ILE A 248 22.35 6.43 8.97
C ILE A 248 21.38 6.24 7.78
N PRO A 249 21.79 6.53 6.53
CA PRO A 249 20.93 6.30 5.37
C PRO A 249 20.82 4.80 5.08
N VAL A 250 19.62 4.30 4.87
CA VAL A 250 19.35 2.90 4.52
C VAL A 250 18.61 2.84 3.21
N LEU A 251 19.16 2.12 2.24
CA LEU A 251 18.46 1.79 1.00
C LEU A 251 17.86 0.39 1.14
N LEU A 252 16.54 0.28 1.02
CA LEU A 252 15.83 -0.99 1.12
C LEU A 252 15.06 -1.24 -0.19
N VAL A 253 15.46 -2.29 -0.92
CA VAL A 253 14.88 -2.64 -2.23
C VAL A 253 14.33 -4.06 -2.20
N LEU A 254 13.02 -4.22 -2.37
CA LEU A 254 12.33 -5.50 -2.19
C LEU A 254 12.45 -6.44 -3.38
N ASP A 255 12.45 -5.91 -4.60
CA ASP A 255 12.63 -6.67 -5.83
C ASP A 255 14.09 -7.16 -5.93
N PRO A 256 14.33 -8.44 -6.26
CA PRO A 256 15.68 -9.02 -6.27
C PRO A 256 16.44 -8.79 -7.58
N THR A 257 15.88 -8.07 -8.56
CA THR A 257 16.46 -7.94 -9.90
C THR A 257 17.66 -7.00 -9.89
N PRO A 258 18.87 -7.48 -10.20
CA PRO A 258 20.05 -6.63 -10.25
C PRO A 258 19.97 -5.64 -11.42
N SER A 259 20.53 -4.44 -11.23
CA SER A 259 20.74 -3.47 -12.30
C SER A 259 21.95 -2.59 -12.02
N SER A 260 22.55 -2.01 -13.07
CA SER A 260 23.68 -1.08 -12.91
C SER A 260 23.33 0.15 -12.07
N ARG A 261 22.10 0.65 -12.17
CA ARG A 261 21.59 1.75 -11.33
C ARG A 261 21.48 1.35 -9.87
N LEU A 262 21.03 0.13 -9.59
CA LEU A 262 20.97 -0.37 -8.23
C LEU A 262 22.37 -0.48 -7.63
N THR A 263 23.35 -0.97 -8.41
CA THR A 263 24.76 -1.00 -8.00
C THR A 263 25.24 0.39 -7.61
N GLU A 264 25.14 1.37 -8.51
CA GLU A 264 25.58 2.75 -8.26
C GLU A 264 24.89 3.38 -7.04
N LEU A 265 23.57 3.19 -6.91
CA LEU A 265 22.81 3.72 -5.78
C LEU A 265 23.23 3.06 -4.46
N SER A 266 23.41 1.73 -4.44
CA SER A 266 23.84 1.01 -3.24
C SER A 266 25.25 1.41 -2.79
N GLU A 267 26.20 1.53 -3.71
CA GLU A 267 27.56 2.00 -3.43
C GLU A 267 27.53 3.40 -2.83
N LYS A 268 26.61 4.26 -3.30
CA LYS A 268 26.45 5.60 -2.76
C LYS A 268 26.03 5.58 -1.28
N TYR A 269 25.03 4.77 -0.92
CA TYR A 269 24.57 4.66 0.48
C TYR A 269 25.68 4.14 1.39
N ILE A 270 26.39 3.09 0.95
CA ILE A 270 27.52 2.51 1.70
C ILE A 270 28.64 3.56 1.88
N SER A 271 28.97 4.33 0.83
CA SER A 271 30.00 5.38 0.91
C SER A 271 29.64 6.51 1.90
N CYS A 272 28.35 6.71 2.16
CA CYS A 272 27.84 7.67 3.15
C CYS A 272 27.73 7.06 4.57
N GLY A 273 28.33 5.89 4.82
CA GLY A 273 28.26 5.19 6.11
C GLY A 273 26.88 4.57 6.39
N GLY A 274 26.09 4.37 5.33
CA GLY A 274 24.77 3.77 5.38
C GLY A 274 24.75 2.26 5.20
N GLU A 275 23.53 1.74 5.04
CA GLU A 275 23.25 0.32 4.86
C GLU A 275 22.46 0.09 3.56
N PHE A 276 22.53 -1.13 3.02
CA PHE A 276 21.79 -1.53 1.83
C PHE A 276 21.26 -2.96 1.99
N TYR A 277 19.96 -3.13 1.78
CA TYR A 277 19.27 -4.41 1.79
C TYR A 277 18.51 -4.62 0.48
N HIS A 278 18.62 -5.83 -0.09
CA HIS A 278 18.11 -6.16 -1.42
C HIS A 278 17.46 -7.53 -1.46
N GLY A 279 16.29 -7.63 -2.11
CA GLY A 279 15.58 -8.89 -2.29
C GLY A 279 15.23 -9.53 -0.95
N GLU A 280 15.64 -10.78 -0.76
CA GLU A 280 15.39 -11.51 0.49
C GLU A 280 15.98 -10.84 1.73
N ALA A 281 17.17 -10.23 1.61
CA ALA A 281 17.79 -9.52 2.72
C ALA A 281 16.97 -8.28 3.15
N ALA A 282 16.23 -7.67 2.22
CA ALA A 282 15.33 -6.56 2.53
C ALA A 282 14.10 -7.04 3.30
N TRP A 283 13.52 -8.19 2.92
CA TRP A 283 12.41 -8.80 3.65
C TRP A 283 12.83 -9.22 5.06
N GLN A 284 13.96 -9.90 5.20
CA GLN A 284 14.48 -10.32 6.49
C GLN A 284 14.76 -9.12 7.40
N HIS A 285 15.40 -8.06 6.87
CA HIS A 285 15.64 -6.83 7.63
C HIS A 285 14.35 -6.20 8.14
N MET A 286 13.29 -6.18 7.30
CA MET A 286 11.98 -5.68 7.72
C MET A 286 11.35 -6.53 8.83
N GLU A 287 11.41 -7.86 8.71
CA GLU A 287 10.85 -8.79 9.70
C GLU A 287 11.59 -8.66 11.05
N GLU A 288 12.91 -8.51 11.03
CA GLU A 288 13.75 -8.30 12.22
C GLU A 288 13.45 -6.97 12.93
N GLU A 289 13.32 -5.86 12.21
CA GLU A 289 12.99 -4.55 12.80
C GLU A 289 11.52 -4.47 13.27
N ALA A 290 10.62 -5.24 12.65
CA ALA A 290 9.19 -5.26 12.96
C ALA A 290 8.85 -5.96 14.28
N GLY A 291 9.63 -6.97 14.67
CA GLY A 291 9.35 -7.83 15.82
C GLY A 291 8.25 -8.88 15.55
N ASP A 292 8.01 -9.75 16.54
CA ASP A 292 7.25 -10.99 16.37
C ASP A 292 5.79 -10.77 15.92
N VAL A 293 5.11 -9.74 16.43
CA VAL A 293 3.71 -9.48 16.07
C VAL A 293 3.60 -8.86 14.67
N ILE A 294 4.45 -7.89 14.33
CA ILE A 294 4.35 -7.16 13.06
C ILE A 294 5.00 -7.94 11.91
N SER A 295 5.98 -8.81 12.16
CA SER A 295 6.49 -9.75 11.14
C SER A 295 5.37 -10.63 10.58
N VAL A 296 4.46 -11.14 11.42
CA VAL A 296 3.25 -11.86 10.96
C VAL A 296 2.42 -10.99 10.01
N PHE A 297 2.33 -9.66 10.24
CA PHE A 297 1.63 -8.78 9.33
C PHE A 297 2.32 -8.71 7.95
N ILE A 298 3.66 -8.60 7.93
CA ILE A 298 4.45 -8.60 6.69
C ILE A 298 4.23 -9.91 5.92
N GLU A 299 4.39 -11.03 6.60
CA GLU A 299 4.30 -12.38 6.03
C GLU A 299 2.91 -12.74 5.51
N LYS A 300 1.83 -12.26 6.15
CA LYS A 300 0.45 -12.63 5.78
C LYS A 300 -0.20 -11.65 4.82
N TYR A 301 0.17 -10.36 4.85
CA TYR A 301 -0.58 -9.32 4.16
C TYR A 301 0.22 -8.51 3.14
N ILE A 302 1.54 -8.40 3.27
CA ILE A 302 2.35 -7.59 2.34
C ILE A 302 3.01 -8.49 1.31
N ARG A 303 3.90 -9.36 1.81
CA ARG A 303 4.81 -10.15 0.98
C ARG A 303 4.08 -11.09 0.01
N PRO A 304 3.04 -11.85 0.42
CA PRO A 304 2.36 -12.77 -0.49
C PRO A 304 1.63 -12.06 -1.64
N ALA A 305 1.11 -10.85 -1.41
CA ALA A 305 0.38 -10.12 -2.44
C ALA A 305 1.31 -9.61 -3.55
N ILE A 306 2.53 -9.24 -3.20
CA ILE A 306 3.56 -8.78 -4.14
C ILE A 306 4.16 -9.99 -4.87
N GLN A 307 4.65 -10.98 -4.11
CA GLN A 307 5.28 -12.17 -4.66
C GLN A 307 4.31 -12.95 -5.55
N GLY A 308 3.03 -13.07 -5.17
CA GLY A 308 2.02 -13.76 -5.96
C GLY A 308 1.76 -13.14 -7.33
N ILE A 309 2.08 -11.86 -7.55
CA ILE A 309 2.06 -11.23 -8.88
C ILE A 309 3.40 -11.38 -9.60
N GLU A 310 4.52 -11.27 -8.88
CA GLU A 310 5.87 -11.45 -9.43
C GLU A 310 6.11 -12.87 -9.96
N GLU A 311 5.49 -13.88 -9.35
CA GLU A 311 5.54 -15.28 -9.78
C GLU A 311 4.73 -15.55 -11.07
N VAL A 312 3.89 -14.61 -11.51
CA VAL A 312 3.09 -14.80 -12.73
C VAL A 312 3.96 -14.59 -13.97
N GLU A 313 4.37 -15.70 -14.58
CA GLU A 313 5.09 -15.66 -15.84
C GLU A 313 4.16 -15.44 -17.04
N ILE A 314 4.34 -14.30 -17.73
CA ILE A 314 3.65 -13.99 -18.98
C ILE A 314 4.69 -13.89 -20.10
N SER A 315 4.82 -14.94 -20.91
CA SER A 315 5.67 -14.92 -22.10
C SER A 315 5.03 -14.11 -23.23
N LEU A 316 3.71 -14.26 -23.42
CA LEU A 316 2.87 -13.46 -24.28
C LEU A 316 1.52 -13.20 -23.59
N PRO A 317 0.95 -11.98 -23.71
CA PRO A 317 -0.38 -11.71 -23.18
C PRO A 317 -1.43 -12.65 -23.79
N LYS A 318 -2.23 -13.29 -22.94
CA LYS A 318 -3.41 -14.05 -23.37
C LYS A 318 -4.48 -13.08 -23.88
N SER A 319 -5.32 -13.56 -24.80
CA SER A 319 -6.51 -12.82 -25.21
C SER A 319 -7.44 -12.60 -24.03
N ILE A 320 -7.83 -11.35 -23.82
CA ILE A 320 -8.85 -10.97 -22.84
C ILE A 320 -10.04 -10.35 -23.57
N ASN A 321 -11.23 -10.53 -23.01
CA ASN A 321 -12.46 -9.89 -23.41
C ASN A 321 -12.83 -8.84 -22.37
N LEU A 322 -13.07 -7.63 -22.85
CA LEU A 322 -13.58 -6.51 -22.06
C LEU A 322 -15.02 -6.26 -22.47
N SER A 323 -15.95 -6.33 -21.51
CA SER A 323 -17.35 -6.02 -21.73
C SER A 323 -17.85 -5.02 -20.71
N TRP A 324 -18.74 -4.14 -21.16
CA TRP A 324 -19.35 -3.09 -20.35
C TRP A 324 -20.85 -3.11 -20.56
N SER A 325 -21.62 -3.14 -19.47
CA SER A 325 -23.06 -2.92 -19.43
C SER A 325 -23.40 -1.84 -18.41
N ASP A 326 -24.69 -1.51 -18.28
CA ASP A 326 -25.15 -0.56 -17.27
C ASP A 326 -24.85 -1.06 -15.85
N ASP A 327 -24.92 -2.37 -15.62
CA ASP A 327 -24.79 -3.00 -14.30
C ASP A 327 -23.39 -3.51 -13.96
N GLU A 328 -22.52 -3.73 -14.96
CA GLU A 328 -21.18 -4.28 -14.69
C GLU A 328 -20.13 -3.97 -15.76
N ILE A 329 -18.87 -4.02 -15.32
CA ILE A 329 -17.69 -4.13 -16.18
C ILE A 329 -17.07 -5.51 -15.93
N LYS A 330 -16.76 -6.23 -17.00
CA LYS A 330 -16.18 -7.56 -16.90
C LYS A 330 -14.91 -7.66 -17.73
N VAL A 331 -13.84 -8.13 -17.09
CA VAL A 331 -12.60 -8.58 -17.72
C VAL A 331 -12.60 -10.10 -17.64
N SER A 332 -12.42 -10.79 -18.76
CA SER A 332 -12.45 -12.26 -18.76
C SER A 332 -11.53 -12.85 -19.80
N ASP A 333 -11.11 -14.08 -19.55
CA ASP A 333 -10.50 -14.96 -20.53
C ASP A 333 -11.31 -16.27 -20.62
N ASN A 334 -10.75 -17.31 -21.25
CA ASN A 334 -11.42 -18.60 -21.39
C ASN A 334 -11.52 -19.40 -20.08
N SER A 335 -10.86 -18.97 -19.01
CA SER A 335 -10.71 -19.69 -17.74
C SER A 335 -11.31 -18.97 -16.54
N ALA A 336 -11.31 -17.64 -16.54
CA ALA A 336 -11.69 -16.83 -15.40
C ALA A 336 -12.36 -15.53 -15.81
N SER A 337 -13.08 -14.93 -14.86
CA SER A 337 -13.66 -13.60 -15.01
C SER A 337 -13.51 -12.76 -13.75
N TYR A 338 -13.15 -11.50 -13.94
CA TYR A 338 -13.20 -10.45 -12.94
C TYR A 338 -14.37 -9.51 -13.25
N VAL A 339 -15.33 -9.46 -12.33
CA VAL A 339 -16.57 -8.69 -12.49
C VAL A 339 -16.58 -7.54 -11.49
N VAL A 340 -16.69 -6.33 -12.01
CA VAL A 340 -16.91 -5.10 -11.26
C VAL A 340 -18.38 -4.74 -11.38
N LYS A 341 -19.12 -4.84 -10.27
CA LYS A 341 -20.51 -4.36 -10.21
C LYS A 341 -20.54 -2.84 -10.24
N ARG A 342 -21.38 -2.28 -11.10
CA ARG A 342 -21.71 -0.86 -11.16
C ARG A 342 -22.95 -0.63 -10.31
N GLY A 343 -23.03 0.55 -9.69
CA GLY A 343 -24.13 0.97 -8.80
C GLY A 343 -24.87 2.17 -9.34
#